data_AF-A0A2K3M8S8-F1
#
_entry.id   AF-A0A2K3M8S8-F1
#
_cell.length_a   1.000
_cell.length_b   1.000
_cell.length_c   1.000
_cell.angle_alpha   90.00
_cell.angle_beta   90.00
_cell.angle_gamma   90.00
#
_symmetry.space_group_name_H-M   'P 1'
#
loop_
_entity.id
_entity.type
_entity.pdbx_description
1 polymer ?
#
loop_
_entity_poly.entity_id
_entity_poly.type
_entity_poly.pdbx_seq_one_letter_code
_entity_poly.pdbx_strand_id
1 'polypeptide(L)'
;MAVRATVSRFPIDTDAREVSGLLWGVTVAPFAAVDENGQSPVYGSDGDLLPRCENCWAYFNTYCELEQWSWSCSLCGNLNGLSSDAIERYSRPQSCAEMMSSFIDLELPPQESSDAAALQACPVYVAAVDLS
;
A
#
# COMPACT_ATOMS: atom_id res chain seq x y z
N MET A 1 1.51 3.74 7.19
CA MET A 1 2.95 3.92 7.11
C MET A 1 3.23 5.39 7.27
N ALA A 2 4.32 5.74 7.93
CA ALA A 2 4.85 7.09 7.85
C ALA A 2 5.99 7.10 6.83
N VAL A 3 5.92 8.01 5.86
CA VAL A 3 6.91 8.14 4.79
C VAL A 3 7.53 9.52 4.86
N ARG A 4 8.86 9.58 5.03
CA ARG A 4 9.60 10.85 5.12
C ARG A 4 10.70 10.87 4.08
N ALA A 5 10.54 11.70 3.06
CA ALA A 5 11.58 11.97 2.09
C ALA A 5 12.60 12.99 2.62
N THR A 6 13.85 12.88 2.19
CA THR A 6 14.90 13.86 2.53
C THR A 6 14.63 15.25 1.93
N VAL A 7 13.87 15.30 0.83
CA VAL A 7 13.47 16.51 0.12
C VAL A 7 11.99 16.43 -0.26
N SER A 8 11.30 17.57 -0.30
CA SER A 8 9.88 17.66 -0.68
C SER A 8 9.65 17.78 -2.18
N ARG A 9 10.71 18.00 -2.96
CA ARG A 9 10.69 18.01 -4.43
C ARG A 9 11.85 17.19 -4.95
N PHE A 10 11.52 16.26 -5.84
CA PHE A 10 12.45 15.30 -6.40
C PHE A 10 13.17 15.95 -7.59
N PRO A 11 14.48 15.69 -7.79
CA PRO A 11 15.16 16.07 -9.02
C PRO A 11 14.45 15.48 -10.23
N ILE A 12 14.31 16.27 -11.31
CA ILE A 12 13.62 15.84 -12.52
C ILE A 12 14.42 14.81 -13.32
N ASP A 13 15.75 14.85 -13.21
CA ASP A 13 16.68 14.00 -13.93
C ASP A 13 17.96 13.74 -13.11
N THR A 14 18.86 12.94 -13.68
CA THR A 14 20.12 12.54 -13.07
C THR A 14 21.08 13.72 -12.90
N ASP A 15 21.13 14.64 -13.86
CA ASP A 15 22.05 15.78 -13.83
C ASP A 15 21.68 16.74 -12.68
N ALA A 16 20.40 17.06 -12.53
CA ALA A 16 19.89 17.85 -11.42
C ALA A 16 20.15 17.17 -10.07
N ARG A 17 20.05 15.83 -10.01
CA ARG A 17 20.38 15.07 -8.80
C ARG A 17 21.85 15.22 -8.44
N GLU A 18 22.75 15.02 -9.40
CA GLU A 18 24.20 15.05 -9.16
C GLU A 18 24.70 16.46 -8.81
N VAL A 19 24.25 17.48 -9.54
CA VAL A 19 24.64 18.88 -9.29
C VAL A 19 24.12 19.39 -7.95
N SER A 20 22.96 18.91 -7.49
CA SER A 20 22.38 19.37 -6.21
C SER A 20 23.23 19.01 -5.00
N GLY A 21 24.02 17.93 -5.07
CA GLY A 21 24.73 17.37 -3.91
C GLY A 21 23.82 16.91 -2.77
N LEU A 22 22.50 16.86 -2.99
CA LEU A 22 21.52 16.49 -1.97
C LEU A 22 21.44 14.97 -1.85
N LEU A 23 21.43 14.47 -0.60
CA LEU A 23 21.12 13.08 -0.33
C LEU A 23 19.64 12.84 -0.64
N TRP A 24 19.38 12.00 -1.63
CA TRP A 24 18.02 11.60 -2.00
C TRP A 24 17.69 10.25 -1.38
N GLY A 25 16.65 10.22 -0.55
CA GLY A 25 16.20 9.00 0.10
C GLY A 25 14.86 9.16 0.78
N VAL A 26 14.32 8.03 1.22
CA VAL A 26 13.04 7.95 1.92
C VAL A 26 13.22 7.04 3.13
N THR A 27 12.78 7.52 4.30
CA THR A 27 12.59 6.68 5.48
C THR A 27 11.16 6.21 5.50
N VAL A 28 10.96 4.89 5.58
CA VAL A 28 9.64 4.26 5.67
C VAL A 28 9.52 3.61 7.04
N ALA A 29 8.45 3.95 7.77
CA ALA A 29 8.04 3.26 8.98
C ALA A 29 6.70 2.55 8.71
N PRO A 30 6.73 1.26 8.30
CA PRO A 30 5.52 0.55 7.86
C PRO A 30 4.46 0.47 8.95
N PHE A 31 4.86 0.05 10.15
CA PHE A 31 3.99 -0.15 11.32
C PHE A 31 3.85 1.09 12.20
N ALA A 32 4.09 2.29 11.66
CA ALA A 32 3.82 3.52 12.39
C ALA A 32 2.32 3.65 12.68
N ALA A 33 1.96 4.02 13.91
CA ALA A 33 0.56 4.17 14.32
C ALA A 33 -0.19 5.27 13.53
N VAL A 34 0.55 6.27 13.05
CA VAL A 34 0.05 7.38 12.21
C VAL A 34 1.05 7.66 11.08
N ASP A 35 0.56 8.28 10.00
CA ASP A 35 1.39 8.76 8.88
C ASP A 35 2.16 10.06 9.23
N GLU A 36 2.84 10.64 8.25
CA GLU A 36 3.55 11.92 8.36
C GLU A 36 2.65 13.13 8.69
N ASN A 37 1.33 13.02 8.50
CA ASN A 37 0.32 14.04 8.78
C ASN A 37 -0.45 13.80 10.09
N GLY A 38 -0.15 12.72 10.81
CA GLY A 38 -0.83 12.34 12.05
C GLY A 38 -2.14 11.58 11.84
N GLN A 39 -2.37 11.02 10.65
CA GLN A 39 -3.54 10.21 10.31
C GLN A 39 -3.30 8.73 10.59
N SER A 40 -4.25 8.09 11.27
CA SER A 40 -4.27 6.64 11.49
C SER A 40 -4.61 5.87 10.20
N PRO A 41 -4.24 4.58 10.08
CA PRO A 41 -4.66 3.75 8.94
C PRO A 41 -6.18 3.68 8.84
N VAL A 42 -6.70 3.72 7.61
CA VAL A 42 -8.07 3.34 7.34
C VAL A 42 -8.14 1.82 7.20
N TYR A 43 -8.97 1.17 8.00
CA TYR A 43 -9.17 -0.27 7.94
C TYR A 43 -10.17 -0.65 6.85
N GLY A 44 -9.90 -1.74 6.15
CA GLY A 44 -10.80 -2.32 5.16
C GLY A 44 -10.70 -3.84 5.08
N SER A 45 -11.57 -4.45 4.28
CA SER A 45 -11.63 -5.88 4.00
C SER A 45 -11.24 -6.17 2.54
N ASP A 46 -11.18 -7.47 2.23
CA ASP A 46 -10.99 -8.00 0.87
C ASP A 46 -9.67 -7.54 0.24
N GLY A 47 -8.59 -7.55 1.02
CA GLY A 47 -7.27 -7.16 0.53
C GLY A 47 -6.74 -8.06 -0.59
N ASP A 48 -7.27 -9.27 -0.73
CA ASP A 48 -7.00 -10.20 -1.83
C ASP A 48 -7.64 -9.76 -3.16
N LEU A 49 -8.72 -8.96 -3.10
CA LEU A 49 -9.39 -8.42 -4.28
C LEU A 49 -8.79 -7.09 -4.76
N LEU A 50 -7.79 -6.54 -4.05
CA LEU A 50 -7.18 -5.27 -4.41
C LEU A 50 -6.45 -5.38 -5.76
N PRO A 51 -6.89 -4.66 -6.82
CA PRO A 51 -6.30 -4.79 -8.14
C PRO A 51 -4.84 -4.35 -8.16
N ARG A 52 -4.05 -5.03 -9.00
CA ARG A 52 -2.65 -4.68 -9.26
C ARG A 52 -2.48 -4.35 -10.73
N CYS A 53 -1.59 -3.41 -11.02
CA CYS A 53 -1.24 -3.06 -12.38
C CYS A 53 -0.64 -4.27 -13.11
N GLU A 54 -1.10 -4.55 -14.32
CA GLU A 54 -0.63 -5.69 -15.13
C GLU A 54 0.83 -5.55 -15.57
N ASN A 55 1.33 -4.31 -15.65
CA ASN A 55 2.69 -4.00 -16.07
C ASN A 55 3.70 -3.96 -14.92
N CYS A 56 3.43 -3.13 -13.89
CA CYS A 56 4.39 -2.87 -12.81
C CYS A 56 4.02 -3.50 -11.46
N TRP A 57 2.88 -4.21 -11.38
CA TRP A 57 2.41 -4.90 -10.18
C TRP A 57 2.14 -4.02 -8.96
N ALA A 58 2.09 -2.70 -9.15
CA ALA A 58 1.69 -1.75 -8.13
C ALA A 58 0.20 -1.91 -7.81
N TYR A 59 -0.15 -1.78 -6.53
CA TYR A 59 -1.53 -1.81 -6.08
C TYR A 59 -2.29 -0.57 -6.54
N PHE A 60 -3.56 -0.76 -6.89
CA PHE A 60 -4.52 0.33 -7.04
C PHE A 60 -4.61 1.15 -5.73
N ASN A 61 -4.71 2.47 -5.87
CA ASN A 61 -4.75 3.40 -4.74
C ASN A 61 -5.33 4.75 -5.19
N THR A 62 -5.48 5.68 -4.25
CA THR A 62 -6.05 7.02 -4.45
C THR A 62 -5.33 7.90 -5.49
N TYR A 63 -4.10 7.58 -5.88
CA TYR A 63 -3.37 8.32 -6.91
C TYR A 63 -3.64 7.82 -8.33
N CYS A 64 -4.29 6.65 -8.48
CA CYS A 64 -4.64 6.11 -9.78
C CYS A 64 -5.84 6.86 -10.36
N GLU A 65 -5.82 7.13 -11.67
CA GLU A 65 -6.96 7.76 -12.34
C GLU A 65 -8.00 6.69 -12.66
N LEU A 66 -9.16 6.78 -12.02
CA LEU A 66 -10.27 5.84 -12.18
C LEU A 66 -11.24 6.32 -13.26
N GLU A 67 -11.52 5.46 -14.23
CA GLU A 67 -12.57 5.62 -15.23
C GLU A 67 -13.72 4.64 -14.95
N GLN A 68 -14.76 4.64 -15.81
CA GLN A 68 -15.94 3.81 -15.60
C GLN A 68 -15.65 2.30 -15.62
N TRP A 69 -14.68 1.85 -16.42
CA TRP A 69 -14.40 0.43 -16.69
C TRP A 69 -12.92 0.07 -16.56
N SER A 70 -12.10 1.04 -16.19
CA SER A 70 -10.65 0.99 -16.29
C SER A 70 -10.01 1.93 -15.29
N TRP A 71 -8.70 1.78 -15.09
CA TRP A 71 -7.91 2.72 -14.33
C TRP A 71 -6.48 2.82 -14.88
N SER A 72 -5.91 4.02 -14.79
CA SER A 72 -4.53 4.29 -15.19
C SER A 72 -3.61 4.24 -13.97
N CYS A 73 -2.54 3.43 -14.07
CA CYS A 73 -1.58 3.27 -12.97
C CYS A 73 -0.78 4.55 -12.74
N SER A 74 -0.78 5.06 -11.51
CA SER A 74 -0.06 6.28 -11.14
C SER A 74 1.47 6.19 -11.25
N LEU A 75 2.04 4.97 -11.28
CA LEU A 75 3.48 4.77 -11.36
C LEU A 75 4.01 4.62 -12.79
N CYS A 76 3.29 3.89 -13.65
CA CYS A 76 3.77 3.57 -14.99
C CYS A 76 2.84 4.02 -16.13
N GLY A 77 1.67 4.58 -15.81
CA GLY A 77 0.68 5.04 -16.79
C GLY A 77 -0.07 3.93 -17.54
N ASN A 78 0.18 2.64 -17.26
CA ASN A 78 -0.53 1.55 -17.92
C ASN A 78 -2.03 1.60 -17.60
N LEU A 79 -2.87 1.46 -18.63
CA LEU A 79 -4.31 1.33 -18.50
C LEU A 79 -4.67 -0.12 -18.18
N ASN A 80 -5.42 -0.36 -17.12
CA ASN A 80 -5.82 -1.68 -16.65
C ASN A 80 -7.35 -1.76 -16.64
N GLY A 81 -7.91 -2.89 -17.08
CA GLY A 81 -9.35 -3.13 -17.02
C GLY A 81 -9.82 -3.42 -15.59
N LEU A 82 -11.07 -3.10 -15.28
CA LEU A 82 -11.73 -3.50 -14.04
C LEU A 82 -12.58 -4.76 -14.26
N SER A 83 -12.60 -5.64 -13.25
CA SER A 83 -13.60 -6.72 -13.19
C SER A 83 -14.98 -6.15 -12.84
N SER A 84 -16.05 -6.92 -13.07
CA SER A 84 -17.42 -6.56 -12.67
C SER A 84 -17.51 -6.16 -11.20
N ASP A 85 -16.85 -6.93 -10.34
CA ASP A 85 -16.91 -6.77 -8.89
C ASP A 85 -16.15 -5.50 -8.46
N ALA A 86 -15.02 -5.22 -9.11
CA ALA A 86 -14.27 -3.99 -8.89
C ALA A 86 -15.04 -2.76 -9.38
N ILE A 87 -15.76 -2.84 -10.52
CA ILE A 87 -16.63 -1.75 -11.00
C ILE A 87 -17.72 -1.47 -9.96
N GLU A 88 -18.39 -2.49 -9.44
CA GLU A 88 -19.42 -2.30 -8.40
C GLU A 88 -18.81 -1.65 -7.14
N ARG A 89 -17.68 -2.18 -6.65
CA ARG A 89 -16.96 -1.67 -5.48
C ARG A 89 -16.61 -0.18 -5.64
N TYR A 90 -16.07 0.20 -6.80
CA TYR A 90 -15.57 1.56 -7.06
C TYR A 90 -16.62 2.54 -7.61
N SER A 91 -17.82 2.08 -7.97
CA SER A 91 -18.92 2.95 -8.42
C SER A 91 -19.46 3.88 -7.33
N ARG A 92 -19.19 3.58 -6.06
CA ARG A 92 -19.64 4.35 -4.90
C ARG A 92 -18.45 5.12 -4.32
N PRO A 93 -18.44 6.46 -4.38
CA PRO A 93 -17.39 7.24 -3.72
C PRO A 93 -17.33 6.91 -2.22
N GLN A 94 -16.12 6.77 -1.67
CA GLN A 94 -15.87 6.47 -0.24
C GLN A 94 -16.39 5.10 0.25
N SER A 95 -16.56 4.13 -0.65
CA SER A 95 -17.02 2.79 -0.29
C SER A 95 -15.94 1.88 0.30
N CYS A 96 -14.67 2.14 -0.03
CA CYS A 96 -13.54 1.28 0.34
C CYS A 96 -12.30 2.09 0.70
N ALA A 97 -11.43 1.48 1.52
CA ALA A 97 -10.28 2.15 2.10
C ALA A 97 -9.29 2.65 1.05
N GLU A 98 -9.03 1.85 0.00
CA GLU A 98 -8.09 2.15 -1.08
C GLU A 98 -8.48 3.35 -1.95
N MET A 99 -9.75 3.80 -1.88
CA MET A 99 -10.25 5.01 -2.53
C MET A 99 -10.29 6.23 -1.59
N MET A 100 -10.06 6.04 -0.29
CA MET A 100 -10.18 7.09 0.73
C MET A 100 -8.85 7.54 1.31
N SER A 101 -7.86 6.65 1.36
CA SER A 101 -6.58 6.91 2.02
C SER A 101 -5.43 6.21 1.30
N SER A 102 -4.24 6.81 1.35
CA SER A 102 -2.98 6.17 0.96
C SER A 102 -2.33 5.37 2.09
N PHE A 103 -2.87 5.47 3.32
CA PHE A 103 -2.49 4.65 4.45
C PHE A 103 -3.70 3.80 4.88
N ILE A 104 -3.66 2.52 4.50
CA ILE A 104 -4.72 1.56 4.75
C ILE A 104 -4.14 0.26 5.30
N ASP A 105 -4.94 -0.44 6.09
CA ASP A 105 -4.71 -1.83 6.49
C ASP A 105 -5.91 -2.65 5.98
N LEU A 106 -5.63 -3.61 5.09
CA LEU A 106 -6.66 -4.48 4.52
C LEU A 106 -6.56 -5.88 5.11
N GLU A 107 -7.69 -6.38 5.62
CA GLU A 107 -7.81 -7.76 6.05
C GLU A 107 -7.77 -8.69 4.84
N LEU A 108 -6.94 -9.73 4.93
CA LEU A 108 -6.90 -10.82 3.96
C LEU A 108 -7.82 -11.94 4.43
N PRO A 109 -8.60 -12.57 3.53
CA PRO A 109 -9.45 -13.68 3.91
C PRO A 109 -8.60 -14.83 4.48
N PRO A 110 -9.15 -15.62 5.42
CA PRO A 110 -8.48 -16.81 5.92
C PRO A 110 -8.17 -17.75 4.74
N GLN A 111 -6.90 -18.16 4.60
CA GLN A 111 -6.51 -19.10 3.55
C GLN A 111 -7.13 -20.48 3.82
N GLU A 112 -8.13 -20.89 3.03
CA GLU A 112 -8.84 -22.17 3.21
C GLU A 112 -8.09 -23.41 2.66
N SER A 113 -6.87 -23.29 2.13
CA SER A 113 -6.20 -24.40 1.42
C SER A 113 -5.10 -25.12 2.22
N SER A 114 -5.35 -26.42 2.50
CA SER A 114 -4.38 -27.52 2.72
C SER A 114 -3.52 -27.47 4.00
N ASP A 115 -3.94 -28.18 5.07
CA ASP A 115 -3.16 -28.68 6.23
C ASP A 115 -2.23 -27.71 7.02
N ALA A 116 -2.00 -26.50 6.51
CA ALA A 116 -1.21 -25.42 7.08
C ALA A 116 -2.10 -24.41 7.84
N ALA A 117 -3.43 -24.53 7.73
CA ALA A 117 -4.39 -23.83 8.59
C ALA A 117 -4.26 -24.22 10.08
N ALA A 118 -3.50 -25.27 10.41
CA ALA A 118 -3.24 -25.73 11.77
C ALA A 118 -2.20 -24.87 12.54
N LEU A 119 -1.55 -23.89 11.90
CA LEU A 119 -0.63 -22.98 12.57
C LEU A 119 -0.88 -21.56 12.08
N GLN A 120 -2.01 -20.96 12.45
CA GLN A 120 -2.02 -19.51 12.64
C GLN A 120 -0.92 -19.24 13.68
N ALA A 121 0.26 -18.83 13.20
CA ALA A 121 1.43 -18.69 14.03
C ALA A 121 1.16 -17.57 15.03
N CYS A 122 0.64 -17.92 16.21
CA CYS A 122 0.53 -17.02 17.33
C CYS A 122 1.94 -16.84 17.88
N PRO A 123 2.63 -15.72 17.60
CA PRO A 123 3.98 -15.52 18.10
C PRO A 123 3.95 -15.58 19.63
N VAL A 124 4.90 -16.33 20.20
CA VAL A 124 5.07 -16.42 21.66
C VAL A 124 6.25 -15.58 22.10
N TYR A 125 6.10 -14.89 23.22
CA TYR A 125 7.20 -14.19 23.86
C TYR A 125 7.97 -15.17 24.75
N VAL A 126 9.27 -15.34 24.51
CA VAL A 126 10.17 -16.15 25.35
C VAL A 126 11.16 -15.21 26.02
N ALA A 127 11.10 -15.14 27.36
CA ALA A 127 12.06 -14.38 28.15
C ALA A 127 13.17 -15.32 28.64
N ALA A 128 14.39 -15.15 28.12
CA ALA A 128 15.58 -15.84 28.60
C ALA A 128 16.32 -14.92 29.58
N VAL A 129 16.47 -15.36 30.84
CA VAL A 129 17.15 -14.60 31.90
C VAL A 129 18.42 -15.34 32.29
N ASP A 130 19.56 -14.67 32.15
CA ASP A 130 20.86 -15.16 32.62
C ASP A 130 20.93 -15.04 34.16
N LEU A 131 21.35 -16.13 34.82
CA LEU A 131 21.46 -16.24 36.29
C LEU A 131 22.90 -16.56 36.75
N SER A 132 23.90 -16.38 35.88
CA SER A 132 25.32 -16.61 36.19
C SER A 132 25.92 -15.64 37.21
#